data_AF-A0A9E2DVA2-F1
#
_entry.id   AF-A0A9E2DVA2-F1
#
_cell.length_a   1.000
_cell.length_b   1.000
_cell.length_c   1.000
_cell.angle_alpha   90.00
_cell.angle_beta   90.00
_cell.angle_gamma   90.00
#
_symmetry.space_group_name_H-M   'P 1'
#
loop_
_entity.id
_entity.type
_entity.pdbx_description
1 polymer ?
#
loop_
_entity_poly.entity_id
_entity_poly.type
_entity_poly.pdbx_seq_one_letter_code
_entity_poly.pdbx_strand_id
1 'polypeptide(L)'
;MNNATVTVIVPTYQEFDSLPSLLTAIELVRSESLPNLQVIIVDDDSQDGTEALIAEMKRDWVQLCIRTKDRGLSPAVIAGLNAANGEFCVVMDADGSHPASAIPAMVSALQNGAEFAVGSRYVSGGTTEDGWGFLRWLNSKVATVMARPFTKVLDPMSGFLALRKTAFENSHQLNPVGYKIGLELIVKCDCKK
;
A
#
# COMPACT_ATOMS: atom_id res chain seq x y z
N MET A 1 -9.80 -9.26 20.16
CA MET A 1 -8.75 -8.83 19.22
C MET A 1 -9.09 -9.37 17.85
N ASN A 2 -8.94 -8.57 16.80
CA ASN A 2 -9.21 -8.99 15.43
C ASN A 2 -8.15 -10.03 15.04
N ASN A 3 -8.55 -11.23 14.60
CA ASN A 3 -7.61 -12.32 14.28
C ASN A 3 -7.22 -12.36 12.79
N ALA A 4 -7.59 -11.32 12.02
CA ALA A 4 -7.22 -11.19 10.62
C ALA A 4 -5.70 -11.24 10.42
N THR A 5 -5.26 -12.00 9.42
CA THR A 5 -3.86 -12.00 8.96
C THR A 5 -3.70 -10.93 7.88
N VAL A 6 -2.80 -9.98 8.12
CA VAL A 6 -2.61 -8.82 7.25
C VAL A 6 -1.15 -8.77 6.83
N THR A 7 -0.89 -8.56 5.54
CA THR A 7 0.46 -8.23 5.06
C THR A 7 0.46 -6.81 4.51
N VAL A 8 1.27 -5.94 5.12
CA VAL A 8 1.53 -4.59 4.62
C VAL A 8 2.76 -4.64 3.71
N ILE A 9 2.60 -4.15 2.49
CA ILE A 9 3.61 -4.13 1.44
C ILE A 9 4.08 -2.69 1.30
N VAL A 10 5.39 -2.49 1.49
CA VAL A 10 6.02 -1.18 1.49
C VAL A 10 7.10 -1.17 0.40
N PRO A 11 6.78 -0.73 -0.84
CA PRO A 11 7.80 -0.53 -1.87
C PRO A 11 8.72 0.64 -1.47
N THR A 12 10.03 0.45 -1.57
CA THR A 12 11.05 1.42 -1.17
C THR A 12 12.12 1.65 -2.22
N TYR A 13 12.56 2.90 -2.32
CA TYR A 13 13.78 3.28 -3.00
C TYR A 13 14.35 4.55 -2.36
N GLN A 14 15.51 4.46 -1.71
CA GLN A 14 16.15 5.57 -0.97
C GLN A 14 15.28 6.14 0.17
N GLU A 15 14.67 5.25 0.97
CA GLU A 15 13.71 5.60 2.04
C GLU A 15 14.24 5.25 3.44
N PHE A 16 15.55 5.03 3.59
CA PHE A 16 16.21 4.65 4.84
C PHE A 16 15.73 5.44 6.07
N ASP A 17 15.67 6.77 5.98
CA ASP A 17 15.33 7.65 7.11
C ASP A 17 13.87 7.50 7.57
N SER A 18 12.97 7.12 6.67
CA SER A 18 11.52 7.03 6.92
C SER A 18 11.13 5.71 7.63
N LEU A 19 11.88 4.63 7.37
CA LEU A 19 11.57 3.28 7.83
C LEU A 19 11.46 3.11 9.36
N PRO A 20 12.34 3.68 10.21
CA PRO A 20 12.23 3.51 11.67
C PRO A 20 10.92 4.05 12.22
N SER A 21 10.49 5.23 11.76
CA SER A 21 9.26 5.87 12.18
C SER A 21 8.03 5.10 11.71
N LEU A 22 8.02 4.69 10.43
CA LEU A 22 6.95 3.89 9.86
C LEU A 22 6.75 2.57 10.62
N LEU A 23 7.82 1.81 10.83
CA LEU A 23 7.73 0.51 11.50
C LEU A 23 7.31 0.65 12.97
N THR A 24 7.68 1.76 13.64
CA THR A 24 7.18 2.05 14.99
C THR A 24 5.69 2.32 15.00
N ALA A 25 5.17 3.06 14.02
CA ALA A 25 3.74 3.29 13.87
C ALA A 25 2.96 2.00 13.55
N ILE A 26 3.53 1.11 12.75
CA ILE A 26 2.94 -0.20 12.44
C ILE A 26 2.95 -1.14 13.67
N GLU A 27 4.01 -1.11 14.48
CA GLU A 27 4.07 -1.86 15.75
C GLU A 27 2.93 -1.46 16.70
N LEU A 28 2.61 -0.16 16.79
CA LEU A 28 1.46 0.31 17.56
C LEU A 28 0.17 -0.32 17.06
N VAL A 29 -0.07 -0.30 15.74
CA VAL A 29 -1.25 -0.93 15.12
C VAL A 29 -1.31 -2.43 15.41
N ARG A 30 -0.17 -3.13 15.34
CA ARG A 30 -0.05 -4.55 15.70
C ARG A 30 -0.50 -4.80 17.12
N SER A 31 0.07 -4.06 18.08
CA SER A 31 -0.19 -4.26 19.51
C SER A 31 -1.64 -3.94 19.90
N GLU A 32 -2.25 -2.93 19.28
CA GLU A 32 -3.59 -2.46 19.66
C GLU A 32 -4.74 -3.20 18.96
N SER A 33 -4.57 -3.60 17.69
CA SER A 33 -5.70 -3.98 16.85
C SER A 33 -5.48 -5.17 15.92
N LEU A 34 -4.27 -5.37 15.40
CA LEU A 34 -3.95 -6.37 14.37
C LEU A 34 -2.68 -7.18 14.74
N PRO A 35 -2.75 -8.06 15.76
CA PRO A 35 -1.58 -8.76 16.30
C PRO A 35 -0.86 -9.68 15.29
N ASN A 36 -1.53 -10.08 14.20
CA ASN A 36 -0.98 -10.92 13.14
C ASN A 36 -0.52 -10.13 11.90
N LEU A 37 -0.43 -8.80 11.97
CA LEU A 37 0.02 -7.97 10.84
C LEU A 37 1.52 -8.16 10.61
N GLN A 38 1.91 -8.49 9.38
CA GLN A 38 3.30 -8.58 8.94
C GLN A 38 3.62 -7.46 7.94
N VAL A 39 4.90 -7.13 7.78
CA VAL A 39 5.39 -6.16 6.79
C VAL A 39 6.36 -6.84 5.84
N ILE A 40 6.21 -6.57 4.55
CA ILE A 40 7.20 -6.86 3.52
C ILE A 40 7.67 -5.53 2.94
N ILE A 41 8.92 -5.17 3.22
CA ILE A 41 9.63 -4.07 2.58
C ILE A 41 10.18 -4.60 1.25
N VAL A 42 9.83 -3.96 0.15
CA VAL A 42 10.28 -4.34 -1.20
C VAL A 42 11.20 -3.24 -1.72
N ASP A 43 12.51 -3.47 -1.60
CA ASP A 43 13.55 -2.48 -1.91
C ASP A 43 14.15 -2.69 -3.30
N ASP A 44 14.23 -1.63 -4.09
CA ASP A 44 14.79 -1.66 -5.46
C ASP A 44 16.30 -1.42 -5.52
N ASP A 45 17.03 -2.06 -4.60
CA ASP A 45 18.49 -1.96 -4.47
C ASP A 45 18.92 -0.50 -4.24
N SER A 46 18.44 0.05 -3.13
CA SER A 46 18.64 1.44 -2.73
C SER A 46 20.10 1.79 -2.41
N GLN A 47 20.87 0.81 -1.92
CA GLN A 47 22.27 0.97 -1.47
C GLN A 47 22.45 2.10 -0.44
N ASP A 48 21.44 2.35 0.37
CA ASP A 48 21.35 3.45 1.34
C ASP A 48 21.51 2.97 2.80
N GLY A 49 21.75 1.68 3.02
CA GLY A 49 21.84 1.07 4.35
C GLY A 49 20.54 0.41 4.84
N THR A 50 19.47 0.40 4.04
CA THR A 50 18.19 -0.23 4.40
C THR A 50 18.34 -1.70 4.81
N GLU A 51 19.17 -2.49 4.11
CA GLU A 51 19.42 -3.89 4.46
C GLU A 51 20.00 -4.05 5.87
N ALA A 52 21.03 -3.26 6.20
CA ALA A 52 21.66 -3.28 7.51
C ALA A 52 20.68 -2.82 8.61
N LEU A 53 19.89 -1.77 8.34
CA LEU A 53 18.88 -1.25 9.25
C LEU A 53 17.85 -2.31 9.64
N ILE A 54 17.28 -3.00 8.64
CA ILE A 54 16.25 -4.02 8.90
C ILE A 54 16.84 -5.23 9.61
N ALA A 55 18.07 -5.64 9.25
CA ALA A 55 18.78 -6.71 9.95
C ALA A 55 19.08 -6.36 11.43
N GLU A 56 19.40 -5.10 11.72
CA GLU A 56 19.67 -4.62 13.08
C GLU A 56 18.41 -4.57 13.94
N MET A 57 17.27 -4.16 13.37
CA MET A 57 15.99 -4.05 14.10
C MET A 57 15.47 -5.39 14.62
N LYS A 58 15.82 -6.52 13.97
CA LYS A 58 15.46 -7.90 14.40
C LYS A 58 13.96 -8.09 14.71
N ARG A 59 13.08 -7.46 13.94
CA ARG A 59 11.63 -7.62 14.05
C ARG A 59 11.19 -8.87 13.27
N ASP A 60 10.66 -9.87 13.95
CA ASP A 60 10.23 -11.15 13.36
C ASP A 60 9.03 -11.03 12.39
N TRP A 61 8.28 -9.93 12.50
CA TRP A 61 7.14 -9.60 11.66
C TRP A 61 7.50 -8.71 10.46
N VAL A 62 8.78 -8.37 10.26
CA VAL A 62 9.27 -7.58 9.12
C VAL A 62 10.15 -8.46 8.22
N GLN A 63 9.85 -8.47 6.93
CA GLN A 63 10.64 -9.13 5.90
C GLN A 63 11.17 -8.09 4.90
N LEU A 64 12.40 -8.29 4.42
CA LEU A 64 13.00 -7.47 3.38
C LEU A 64 13.16 -8.30 2.09
N CYS A 65 12.69 -7.74 0.98
CA CYS A 65 12.85 -8.28 -0.36
C CYS A 65 13.63 -7.27 -1.21
N ILE A 66 14.87 -7.59 -1.56
CA ILE A 66 15.70 -6.74 -2.42
C ILE A 66 15.55 -7.18 -3.88
N ARG A 67 15.24 -6.24 -4.77
CA ARG A 67 15.04 -6.45 -6.20
C ARG A 67 16.13 -5.73 -7.01
N THR A 68 16.87 -6.49 -7.79
CA THR A 68 17.96 -5.97 -8.64
C THR A 68 17.57 -5.85 -10.12
N LYS A 69 16.37 -6.28 -10.50
CA LYS A 69 15.82 -6.27 -11.86
C LYS A 69 14.39 -5.76 -11.84
N ASP A 70 13.91 -5.27 -12.99
CA ASP A 70 12.54 -4.79 -13.18
C ASP A 70 12.12 -3.76 -12.11
N ARG A 71 13.01 -2.78 -11.89
CA ARG A 71 12.82 -1.68 -10.93
C ARG A 71 11.60 -0.85 -11.29
N GLY A 72 10.92 -0.35 -10.27
CA GLY A 72 9.74 0.50 -10.39
C GLY A 72 8.65 0.10 -9.41
N LEU A 73 7.81 1.08 -9.07
CA LEU A 73 6.76 0.96 -8.06
C LEU A 73 5.79 -0.20 -8.32
N SER A 74 5.21 -0.28 -9.53
CA SER A 74 4.21 -1.31 -9.81
C SER A 74 4.79 -2.74 -9.76
N PRO A 75 5.96 -3.02 -10.37
CA PRO A 75 6.67 -4.28 -10.15
C PRO A 75 7.00 -4.58 -8.67
N ALA A 76 7.37 -3.57 -7.87
CA ALA A 76 7.67 -3.75 -6.44
C ALA A 76 6.43 -4.19 -5.67
N VAL A 77 5.31 -3.49 -5.90
CA VAL A 77 4.02 -3.84 -5.31
C VAL A 77 3.59 -5.25 -5.69
N ILE A 78 3.76 -5.66 -6.96
CA ILE A 78 3.43 -7.03 -7.39
C ILE A 78 4.35 -8.06 -6.75
N ALA A 79 5.66 -7.79 -6.63
CA ALA A 79 6.58 -8.69 -5.94
C ALA A 79 6.17 -8.88 -4.47
N GLY A 80 5.82 -7.79 -3.79
CA GLY A 80 5.29 -7.84 -2.41
C GLY A 80 3.96 -8.57 -2.31
N LEU A 81 3.02 -8.31 -3.23
CA LEU A 81 1.74 -9.02 -3.29
C LEU A 81 1.94 -10.51 -3.52
N ASN A 82 2.87 -10.92 -4.39
CA ASN A 82 3.19 -12.33 -4.62
C ASN A 82 3.79 -12.99 -3.37
N ALA A 83 4.65 -12.30 -2.62
CA ALA A 83 5.28 -12.80 -1.40
C ALA A 83 4.34 -12.77 -0.16
N ALA A 84 3.26 -12.01 -0.21
CA ALA A 84 2.33 -11.84 0.91
C ALA A 84 1.56 -13.14 1.23
N ASN A 85 1.43 -13.42 2.54
CA ASN A 85 0.74 -14.60 3.08
C ASN A 85 -0.53 -14.26 3.88
N GLY A 86 -0.78 -12.98 4.15
CA GLY A 86 -1.98 -12.54 4.86
C GLY A 86 -3.25 -12.69 4.01
N GLU A 87 -4.39 -12.92 4.66
CA GLU A 87 -5.71 -12.89 4.01
C GLU A 87 -5.97 -11.53 3.36
N PHE A 88 -5.54 -10.46 4.02
CA PHE A 88 -5.63 -9.08 3.54
C PHE A 88 -4.25 -8.54 3.22
N CYS A 89 -4.13 -7.90 2.07
CA CYS A 89 -2.94 -7.15 1.67
C CYS A 89 -3.24 -5.65 1.78
N VAL A 90 -2.29 -4.89 2.30
CA VAL A 90 -2.31 -3.43 2.30
C VAL A 90 -1.04 -2.96 1.63
N VAL A 91 -1.13 -2.02 0.70
CA VAL A 91 0.02 -1.38 0.08
C VAL A 91 0.07 0.06 0.59
N MET A 92 1.23 0.51 1.03
CA MET A 92 1.43 1.89 1.48
C MET A 92 2.85 2.37 1.17
N ASP A 93 3.07 3.68 1.25
CA ASP A 93 4.34 4.31 0.89
C ASP A 93 5.19 4.41 2.15
N ALA A 94 6.51 4.46 1.99
CA ALA A 94 7.43 4.49 3.12
C ALA A 94 7.61 5.88 3.75
N ASP A 95 7.35 6.94 2.98
CA ASP A 95 7.64 8.35 3.29
C ASP A 95 6.77 8.99 4.39
N GLY A 96 5.87 8.21 5.02
CA GLY A 96 4.97 8.67 6.06
C GLY A 96 3.74 9.43 5.58
N SER A 97 3.56 9.61 4.26
CA SER A 97 2.35 10.24 3.70
C SER A 97 1.08 9.41 3.91
N HIS A 98 1.23 8.10 4.13
CA HIS A 98 0.14 7.18 4.44
C HIS A 98 0.12 6.85 5.94
N PRO A 99 -0.93 7.24 6.69
CA PRO A 99 -0.97 6.99 8.12
C PRO A 99 -1.24 5.51 8.41
N ALA A 100 -0.30 4.83 9.10
CA ALA A 100 -0.47 3.45 9.52
C ALA A 100 -1.74 3.23 10.38
N SER A 101 -2.16 4.24 11.13
CA SER A 101 -3.38 4.20 11.94
C SER A 101 -4.68 4.00 11.14
N ALA A 102 -4.66 4.20 9.82
CA ALA A 102 -5.80 3.92 8.95
C ALA A 102 -5.92 2.44 8.54
N ILE A 103 -4.86 1.63 8.70
CA ILE A 103 -4.83 0.21 8.32
C ILE A 103 -6.00 -0.58 8.94
N PRO A 104 -6.32 -0.46 10.25
CA PRO A 104 -7.43 -1.20 10.84
C PRO A 104 -8.78 -0.89 10.21
N ALA A 105 -9.03 0.36 9.84
CA ALA A 105 -10.28 0.76 9.18
C ALA A 105 -10.38 0.19 7.76
N MET A 106 -9.27 0.19 7.01
CA MET A 106 -9.22 -0.42 5.68
C MET A 106 -9.47 -1.93 5.73
N VAL A 107 -8.83 -2.63 6.67
CA VAL A 107 -9.04 -4.08 6.88
C VAL A 107 -10.48 -4.35 7.32
N SER A 108 -11.03 -3.53 8.23
CA SER A 108 -12.43 -3.66 8.66
C SER A 108 -13.41 -3.52 7.51
N ALA A 109 -13.19 -2.59 6.57
CA ALA A 109 -14.01 -2.45 5.37
C ALA A 109 -14.03 -3.75 4.54
N LEU A 110 -12.87 -4.38 4.34
CA LEU A 110 -12.77 -5.64 3.61
C LEU A 110 -13.44 -6.82 4.34
N GLN A 111 -13.33 -6.86 5.67
CA GLN A 111 -14.02 -7.84 6.50
C GLN A 111 -15.54 -7.70 6.41
N ASN A 112 -16.03 -6.46 6.28
CA ASN A 112 -17.45 -6.14 6.11
C ASN A 112 -17.98 -6.34 4.68
N GLY A 113 -17.19 -6.96 3.81
CA GLY A 113 -17.61 -7.38 2.47
C GLY A 113 -17.15 -6.47 1.33
N ALA A 114 -16.41 -5.39 1.61
CA ALA A 114 -15.78 -4.63 0.53
C ALA A 114 -14.72 -5.51 -0.16
N GLU A 115 -14.65 -5.43 -1.48
CA GLU A 115 -13.64 -6.18 -2.25
C GLU A 115 -12.31 -5.41 -2.36
N PHE A 116 -12.38 -4.09 -2.20
CA PHE A 116 -11.23 -3.19 -2.28
C PHE A 116 -11.45 -1.97 -1.37
N ALA A 117 -10.39 -1.48 -0.73
CA ALA A 117 -10.41 -0.27 0.07
C ALA A 117 -9.28 0.67 -0.35
N VAL A 118 -9.54 1.97 -0.34
CA VAL A 118 -8.56 2.99 -0.71
C VAL A 118 -8.46 4.04 0.38
N GLY A 119 -7.24 4.29 0.83
CA GLY A 119 -6.91 5.46 1.63
C GLY A 119 -7.05 6.70 0.75
N SER A 120 -8.08 7.50 1.03
CA SER A 120 -8.43 8.66 0.21
C SER A 120 -8.21 9.95 0.99
N ARG A 121 -7.56 10.90 0.34
CA ARG A 121 -7.40 12.27 0.87
C ARG A 121 -8.65 13.13 0.68
N TYR A 122 -9.66 12.62 -0.04
CA TYR A 122 -10.85 13.37 -0.45
C TYR A 122 -12.15 12.89 0.22
N VAL A 123 -12.06 12.04 1.25
CA VAL A 123 -13.21 11.65 2.09
C VAL A 123 -13.25 12.48 3.37
N SER A 124 -14.39 12.50 4.06
CA SER A 124 -14.51 13.21 5.34
C SER A 124 -13.43 12.75 6.33
N GLY A 125 -12.60 13.68 6.81
CA GLY A 125 -11.45 13.40 7.68
C GLY A 125 -10.12 13.17 6.95
N GLY A 126 -10.10 13.08 5.61
CA GLY A 126 -8.89 13.06 4.81
C GLY A 126 -8.32 14.47 4.64
N THR A 127 -7.01 14.62 4.80
CA THR A 127 -6.30 15.89 4.62
C THR A 127 -5.22 15.75 3.56
N THR A 128 -5.00 16.81 2.80
CA THR A 128 -3.75 17.05 2.06
C THR A 128 -2.99 18.11 2.84
N GLU A 129 -1.68 17.96 3.04
CA GLU A 129 -0.87 19.01 3.67
C GLU A 129 -1.05 20.36 2.96
N ASP A 130 -1.08 21.44 3.76
CA ASP A 130 -1.27 22.82 3.33
C ASP A 130 -0.07 23.32 2.51
N GLY A 131 0.01 22.92 1.24
CA GLY A 131 1.10 23.32 0.34
C GLY A 131 0.92 22.95 -1.13
N TRP A 132 -0.24 22.40 -1.52
CA TRP A 132 -0.47 21.99 -2.90
C TRP A 132 -0.72 23.19 -3.82
N GLY A 133 0.25 23.49 -4.68
CA GLY A 133 0.07 24.45 -5.77
C GLY A 133 -1.10 24.06 -6.67
N PHE A 134 -1.87 25.06 -7.10
CA PHE A 134 -3.09 24.92 -7.92
C PHE A 134 -2.95 23.98 -9.13
N LEU A 135 -1.79 24.00 -9.80
CA LEU A 135 -1.47 23.13 -10.95
C LEU A 135 -1.41 21.64 -10.58
N ARG A 136 -0.86 21.29 -9.40
CA ARG A 136 -0.76 19.90 -8.93
C ARG A 136 -2.13 19.36 -8.51
N TRP A 137 -2.96 20.21 -7.91
CA TRP A 137 -4.36 19.89 -7.63
C TRP A 137 -5.18 19.68 -8.92
N LEU A 138 -5.01 20.55 -9.93
CA LEU A 138 -5.71 20.45 -11.21
C LEU A 138 -5.33 19.17 -11.96
N ASN A 139 -4.03 18.84 -12.02
CA ASN A 139 -3.56 17.59 -12.64
C ASN A 139 -4.13 16.35 -11.94
N SER A 140 -4.20 16.36 -10.61
CA SER A 140 -4.83 15.29 -9.84
C SER A 140 -6.31 15.15 -10.20
N LYS A 141 -7.07 16.26 -10.25
CA LYS A 141 -8.49 16.25 -10.62
C LYS A 141 -8.74 15.77 -12.04
N VAL A 142 -7.94 16.19 -13.01
CA VAL A 142 -8.08 15.76 -14.41
C VAL A 142 -7.81 14.27 -14.55
N ALA A 143 -6.77 13.75 -13.88
CA ALA A 143 -6.49 12.31 -13.84
C ALA A 143 -7.64 11.52 -13.17
N THR A 144 -8.17 12.00 -12.05
CA THR A 144 -9.34 11.39 -11.40
C THR A 144 -10.56 11.38 -12.33
N VAL A 145 -10.86 12.48 -13.02
CA VAL A 145 -12.02 12.59 -13.93
C VAL A 145 -11.90 11.60 -15.10
N MET A 146 -10.71 11.44 -15.67
CA MET A 146 -10.49 10.48 -16.76
C MET A 146 -10.61 9.01 -16.31
N ALA A 147 -10.38 8.72 -15.02
CA ALA A 147 -10.52 7.37 -14.46
C ALA A 147 -11.97 6.99 -14.08
N ARG A 148 -12.88 7.97 -13.93
CA ARG A 148 -14.28 7.74 -13.51
C ARG A 148 -15.08 6.76 -14.36
N PRO A 149 -14.90 6.67 -15.70
CA PRO A 149 -15.59 5.66 -16.50
C PRO A 149 -15.19 4.22 -16.14
N PHE A 150 -14.01 4.03 -15.55
CA PHE A 150 -13.42 2.72 -15.26
C PHE A 150 -13.51 2.33 -13.79
N THR A 151 -13.76 3.28 -12.89
CA THR A 151 -13.89 3.00 -11.45
C THR A 151 -14.75 4.04 -10.72
N LYS A 152 -15.48 3.58 -9.70
CA LYS A 152 -16.27 4.43 -8.79
C LYS A 152 -15.45 4.95 -7.60
N VAL A 153 -14.18 4.54 -7.49
CA VAL A 153 -13.24 4.98 -6.44
C VAL A 153 -12.92 6.46 -6.61
N LEU A 154 -12.96 7.21 -5.50
CA LEU A 154 -12.78 8.67 -5.50
C LEU A 154 -11.31 9.12 -5.63
N ASP A 155 -10.35 8.29 -5.24
CA ASP A 155 -8.90 8.52 -5.43
C ASP A 155 -8.24 7.28 -6.09
N PRO A 156 -8.51 7.01 -7.38
CA PRO A 156 -7.98 5.82 -8.06
C PRO A 156 -6.47 5.86 -8.28
N MET A 157 -5.82 6.95 -7.87
CA MET A 157 -4.39 7.20 -8.06
C MET A 157 -3.62 7.08 -6.74
N SER A 158 -4.30 6.78 -5.63
CA SER A 158 -3.69 6.56 -4.32
C SER A 158 -2.80 5.31 -4.34
N GLY A 159 -1.61 5.42 -3.77
CA GLY A 159 -0.75 4.27 -3.46
C GLY A 159 -1.23 3.51 -2.21
N PHE A 160 -2.12 4.12 -1.42
CA PHE A 160 -2.66 3.53 -0.20
C PHE A 160 -3.91 2.72 -0.48
N LEU A 161 -3.76 1.41 -0.56
CA LEU A 161 -4.83 0.50 -0.97
C LEU A 161 -4.82 -0.78 -0.15
N ALA A 162 -5.98 -1.40 -0.03
CA ALA A 162 -6.13 -2.70 0.61
C ALA A 162 -7.08 -3.58 -0.19
N LEU A 163 -6.77 -4.87 -0.21
CA LEU A 163 -7.52 -5.88 -0.96
C LEU A 163 -7.40 -7.23 -0.27
N ARG A 164 -8.32 -8.13 -0.58
CA ARG A 164 -8.16 -9.55 -0.26
C ARG A 164 -7.07 -10.15 -1.15
N LYS A 165 -6.22 -11.00 -0.58
CA LYS A 165 -5.18 -11.72 -1.32
C LYS A 165 -5.77 -12.54 -2.46
N THR A 166 -6.91 -13.19 -2.23
CA THR A 166 -7.64 -13.95 -3.25
C THR A 166 -8.11 -13.09 -4.43
N ALA A 167 -8.43 -11.81 -4.23
CA ALA A 167 -8.80 -10.91 -5.32
C ALA A 167 -7.62 -10.64 -6.27
N PHE A 168 -6.41 -10.52 -5.71
CA PHE A 168 -5.18 -10.43 -6.51
C PHE A 168 -4.88 -11.75 -7.23
N GLU A 169 -5.02 -12.89 -6.57
CA GLU A 169 -4.75 -14.21 -7.17
C GLU A 169 -5.72 -14.55 -8.32
N ASN A 170 -6.96 -14.10 -8.22
CA ASN A 170 -7.98 -14.27 -9.26
C ASN A 170 -7.91 -13.21 -10.37
N SER A 171 -6.97 -12.26 -10.28
CA SER A 171 -6.89 -11.16 -11.25
C SER A 171 -6.47 -11.64 -12.64
N HIS A 172 -7.00 -10.97 -13.67
CA HIS A 172 -6.50 -11.15 -15.03
C HIS A 172 -5.09 -10.60 -15.15
N GLN A 173 -4.30 -11.11 -16.13
CA GLN A 173 -2.89 -10.76 -16.36
C GLN A 173 -2.62 -9.26 -16.13
N LEU A 174 -2.01 -8.94 -14.99
CA LEU A 174 -1.59 -7.59 -14.65
C LEU A 174 -0.45 -7.20 -15.61
N ASN A 175 -0.52 -5.99 -16.12
CA ASN A 175 0.47 -5.37 -16.99
C ASN A 175 0.98 -4.10 -16.31
N PRO A 176 1.82 -4.26 -15.27
CA PRO A 176 2.26 -3.19 -14.40
C PRO A 176 3.24 -2.24 -15.08
N VAL A 177 2.72 -1.37 -15.93
CA VAL A 177 3.53 -0.33 -16.58
C VAL A 177 3.38 0.98 -15.78
N GLY A 178 4.50 1.46 -15.23
CA GLY A 178 4.59 2.76 -14.57
C GLY A 178 4.21 2.74 -13.09
N TYR A 179 3.51 3.79 -12.63
CA TYR A 179 3.29 4.08 -11.21
C TYR A 179 1.83 3.88 -10.74
N LYS A 180 0.96 3.31 -11.58
CA LYS A 180 -0.50 3.32 -11.37
C LYS A 180 -1.09 1.94 -11.11
N ILE A 181 -0.37 1.13 -10.34
CA ILE A 181 -0.81 -0.22 -9.94
C ILE A 181 -2.17 -0.22 -9.25
N GLY A 182 -2.52 0.82 -8.48
CA GLY A 182 -3.81 0.90 -7.80
C GLY A 182 -5.00 0.89 -8.75
N LEU A 183 -4.96 1.67 -9.83
CA LEU A 183 -6.00 1.67 -10.86
C LEU A 183 -6.08 0.31 -11.56
N GLU A 184 -4.94 -0.31 -11.83
CA GLU A 184 -4.89 -1.60 -12.49
C GLU A 184 -5.48 -2.72 -11.61
N LEU A 185 -5.16 -2.73 -10.31
CA LEU A 185 -5.74 -3.67 -9.35
C LEU A 185 -7.26 -3.48 -9.25
N ILE A 186 -7.74 -2.23 -9.17
CA ILE A 186 -9.18 -1.96 -9.11
C ILE A 186 -9.91 -2.52 -10.34
N VAL A 187 -9.33 -2.37 -11.53
CA VAL A 187 -9.96 -2.78 -12.80
C VAL A 187 -9.83 -4.28 -13.06
N LYS A 188 -8.67 -4.88 -12.78
CA LYS A 188 -8.35 -6.27 -13.18
C LYS A 188 -8.61 -7.32 -12.10
N CYS A 189 -8.81 -6.92 -10.85
CA CYS A 189 -9.27 -7.82 -9.79
C CYS A 189 -10.81 -8.00 -9.79
N ASP A 190 -11.52 -7.47 -10.80
CA ASP A 190 -12.98 -7.50 -10.97
C ASP A 190 -13.77 -7.09 -9.71
N CYS A 191 -13.20 -6.20 -8.89
CA CYS A 191 -13.80 -5.72 -7.65
C CYS A 191 -15.10 -4.95 -7.95
N LYS A 192 -16.24 -5.53 -7.63
CA LYS A 192 -17.60 -5.00 -7.76
C LYS A 192 -18.18 -4.65 -6.39
N LYS A 193 -17.96 -3.41 -5.98
CA LYS A 193 -18.53 -2.75 -4.79
C LYS A 193 -18.22 -3.45 -3.46
#